data_AF-A0A7J9E108-F1
#
_entry.id   AF-A0A7J9E108-F1
#
_cell.length_a   1.000
_cell.length_b   1.000
_cell.length_c   1.000
_cell.angle_alpha   90.00
_cell.angle_beta   90.00
_cell.angle_gamma   90.00
#
_symmetry.space_group_name_H-M   'P 1'
#
loop_
_entity.id
_entity.type
_entity.pdbx_description
1 polymer ?
#
loop_
_entity_poly.entity_id
_entity_poly.type
_entity_poly.pdbx_seq_one_letter_code
_entity_poly.pdbx_strand_id
1 'polypeptide(L)'
;AYCIELINVSIDELQKSLCEIFRIRRSNIVLITSDLQSWVSATLTDEDTCMDRFSSRAMNEYAKMMVRKRIVKIAHSTRNALALINKYTSSQILH
;
A
#
# COMPACT_ATOMS: atom_id res chain seq x y z
N ALA A 1 -16.58 8.98 6.83
CA ALA A 1 -16.64 7.59 7.29
C ALA A 1 -15.82 6.67 6.38
N TYR A 2 -16.19 6.51 5.11
CA TYR A 2 -15.55 5.57 4.17
C TYR A 2 -14.02 5.66 4.02
N CYS A 3 -13.42 6.85 3.98
CA CYS A 3 -11.96 6.99 3.88
C CYS A 3 -11.24 6.47 5.14
N ILE A 4 -11.84 6.63 6.32
CA ILE A 4 -11.29 6.09 7.58
C ILE A 4 -11.40 4.56 7.58
N GLU A 5 -12.52 4.04 7.08
CA GLU A 5 -12.75 2.59 6.95
C GLU A 5 -11.72 1.96 6.00
N LEU A 6 -11.51 2.54 4.82
CA LEU A 6 -10.47 2.07 3.88
C LEU A 6 -9.06 2.16 4.46
N ILE A 7 -8.73 3.27 5.14
CA ILE A 7 -7.41 3.41 5.79
C ILE A 7 -7.22 2.34 6.87
N ASN A 8 -8.26 2.03 7.65
CA ASN A 8 -8.18 0.99 8.66
C ASN A 8 -7.99 -0.39 8.03
N VAL A 9 -8.68 -0.69 6.92
CA VAL A 9 -8.46 -1.92 6.15
C VAL A 9 -7.02 -2.01 5.65
N SER A 10 -6.47 -0.93 5.08
CA SER A 10 -5.08 -0.90 4.61
C SER A 10 -4.06 -1.10 5.74
N ILE A 11 -4.31 -0.55 6.93
CA ILE A 11 -3.46 -0.79 8.10
C ILE A 11 -3.49 -2.28 8.50
N ASP A 12 -4.67 -2.89 8.48
CA ASP A 12 -4.88 -4.29 8.84
C ASP A 12 -4.17 -5.24 7.85
N GLU A 13 -4.23 -4.93 6.56
CA GLU A 13 -3.53 -5.66 5.49
C GLU A 13 -2.00 -5.49 5.57
N LEU A 14 -1.51 -4.30 5.92
CA LEU A 14 -0.09 -4.05 6.15
C LEU A 14 0.45 -4.84 7.36
N GLN A 15 -0.32 -4.91 8.45
CA GLN A 15 0.08 -5.70 9.62
C GLN A 15 0.13 -7.20 9.31
N LYS A 16 -0.85 -7.72 8.56
CA LYS A 16 -0.84 -9.11 8.07
C LYS A 16 0.38 -9.37 7.17
N SER A 17 0.66 -8.45 6.26
CA SER A 17 1.83 -8.51 5.38
C SER A 17 3.14 -8.63 6.14
N LEU A 18 3.33 -7.83 7.21
CA LEU A 18 4.51 -7.89 8.05
C LEU A 18 4.62 -9.23 8.80
N CYS A 19 3.52 -9.72 9.37
CA CYS A 19 3.49 -11.03 10.04
C CYS A 19 3.88 -12.17 9.10
N GLU A 20 3.41 -12.15 7.86
CA GLU A 20 3.79 -13.16 6.86
C GLU A 20 5.26 -13.04 6.47
N ILE A 21 5.80 -11.82 6.31
CA ILE A 21 7.23 -11.59 6.05
C ILE A 21 8.10 -12.20 7.16
N PHE A 22 7.71 -12.05 8.43
CA PHE A 22 8.44 -12.65 9.57
C PHE A 22 8.32 -14.18 9.64
N ARG A 23 7.32 -14.79 8.98
CA ARG A 23 7.10 -16.25 8.94
C ARG A 23 7.68 -16.92 7.68
N ILE A 24 8.34 -16.19 6.79
CA ILE A 24 8.89 -16.75 5.54
C ILE A 24 9.95 -17.83 5.84
N ARG A 25 9.59 -19.10 5.58
CA ARG A 25 10.55 -20.14 5.18
C ARG A 25 10.87 -19.95 3.68
N ARG A 26 12.14 -20.13 3.29
CA ARG A 26 12.65 -19.95 1.91
C ARG A 26 11.75 -20.54 0.80
N SER A 27 11.02 -21.62 1.06
CA SER A 27 10.17 -22.31 0.09
C SER A 27 8.92 -21.53 -0.38
N ASN A 28 8.44 -20.55 0.38
CA ASN A 28 7.19 -19.81 0.06
C ASN A 28 7.43 -18.35 -0.32
N ILE A 29 8.69 -17.93 -0.43
CA ILE A 29 9.04 -16.52 -0.58
C ILE A 29 8.51 -15.91 -1.88
N VAL A 30 8.44 -16.70 -2.97
CA VAL A 30 7.94 -16.23 -4.27
C VAL A 30 6.44 -15.96 -4.22
N LEU A 31 5.64 -16.88 -3.67
CA LEU A 31 4.18 -16.74 -3.54
C LEU A 31 3.80 -15.58 -2.60
N ILE A 32 4.46 -15.49 -1.44
CA ILE A 32 4.21 -14.41 -0.48
C ILE A 32 4.58 -13.06 -1.10
N THR A 33 5.69 -12.98 -1.84
CA THR A 33 6.07 -11.74 -2.55
C THR A 33 5.04 -11.36 -3.61
N SER A 34 4.54 -12.32 -4.40
CA SER A 34 3.56 -12.00 -5.45
C SER A 34 2.26 -11.45 -4.87
N ASP A 35 1.79 -12.01 -3.74
CA ASP A 35 0.60 -11.53 -3.05
C ASP A 35 0.82 -10.11 -2.51
N LEU A 36 1.96 -9.88 -1.86
CA LEU A 36 2.35 -8.55 -1.37
C LEU A 36 2.44 -7.52 -2.49
N GLN A 37 3.06 -7.88 -3.62
CA GLN A 37 3.19 -7.00 -4.78
C GLN A 37 1.82 -6.63 -5.35
N SER A 38 0.88 -7.58 -5.40
CA SER A 38 -0.49 -7.36 -5.84
C SER A 38 -1.22 -6.37 -4.91
N TRP A 39 -1.19 -6.61 -3.60
CA TRP A 39 -1.87 -5.75 -2.61
C TRP A 39 -1.32 -4.33 -2.57
N VAL A 40 0.01 -4.19 -2.65
CA VAL A 40 0.68 -2.88 -2.68
C VAL A 40 0.33 -2.12 -3.96
N SER A 41 0.21 -2.80 -5.11
CA SER A 41 -0.21 -2.18 -6.37
C SER A 41 -1.69 -1.77 -6.35
N ALA A 42 -2.55 -2.59 -5.75
CA ALA A 42 -3.96 -2.27 -5.53
C ALA A 42 -4.11 -1.03 -4.65
N THR A 43 -3.35 -0.95 -3.54
CA THR A 43 -3.35 0.21 -2.63
C THR A 43 -3.03 1.52 -3.37
N LEU A 44 -2.04 1.53 -4.27
CA LEU A 44 -1.72 2.71 -5.09
C LEU A 44 -2.87 3.11 -6.02
N THR A 45 -3.52 2.12 -6.62
CA THR A 45 -4.67 2.34 -7.51
C THR A 45 -5.88 2.90 -6.74
N ASP A 46 -6.11 2.40 -5.53
CA ASP A 46 -7.17 2.86 -4.64
C ASP A 46 -6.91 4.29 -4.13
N GLU A 47 -5.67 4.63 -3.82
CA GLU A 47 -5.24 5.98 -3.47
C GLU A 47 -5.48 6.98 -4.60
N ASP A 48 -5.10 6.64 -5.83
CA ASP A 48 -5.33 7.47 -7.02
C ASP A 48 -6.84 7.65 -7.27
N THR A 49 -7.60 6.55 -7.20
CA THR A 49 -9.07 6.59 -7.34
C THR A 49 -9.73 7.43 -6.24
N CYS A 50 -9.22 7.34 -5.00
CA CYS A 50 -9.69 8.16 -3.88
C CYS A 50 -9.46 9.64 -4.17
N MET A 51 -8.28 10.01 -4.66
CA MET A 51 -7.93 11.38 -5.03
C MET A 51 -8.84 11.93 -6.13
N ASP A 52 -9.11 11.16 -7.18
CA ASP A 52 -9.98 11.56 -8.27
C ASP A 52 -11.42 11.78 -7.78
N ARG A 53 -11.94 10.87 -6.97
CA ARG A 53 -13.27 10.99 -6.36
C ARG A 53 -13.35 12.09 -5.31
N PHE A 54 -12.26 12.42 -4.64
CA PHE A 54 -12.22 13.49 -3.64
C PHE A 54 -12.17 14.86 -4.31
N SER A 55 -11.42 14.99 -5.41
CA SER A 55 -11.29 16.24 -6.17
C SER A 55 -12.61 16.69 -6.81
N SER A 56 -13.46 15.73 -7.20
CA SER A 56 -14.78 15.96 -7.79
C SER A 56 -15.89 16.34 -6.78
N ARG A 57 -15.61 16.34 -5.48
CA ARG A 57 -16.58 16.77 -4.45
C ARG A 57 -16.55 18.28 -4.23
N ALA A 58 -17.73 18.89 -4.10
CA ALA A 58 -17.87 20.25 -3.63
C ALA A 58 -17.49 20.31 -2.13
N MET A 59 -16.22 20.57 -1.85
CA MET A 59 -15.64 20.67 -0.51
C MET A 59 -14.70 21.88 -0.44
N ASN A 60 -14.46 22.36 0.78
CA ASN A 60 -13.50 23.42 1.04
C ASN A 60 -12.08 23.03 0.53
N GLU A 61 -11.41 23.96 -0.15
CA GLU A 61 -10.11 23.74 -0.79
C GLU A 61 -8.99 23.38 0.19
N TYR A 62 -9.02 23.91 1.42
CA TYR A 62 -8.06 23.54 2.45
C TYR A 62 -8.21 22.06 2.87
N ALA A 63 -9.46 21.57 2.98
CA ALA A 63 -9.71 20.17 3.27
C ALA A 63 -9.21 19.25 2.14
N LYS A 64 -9.40 19.65 0.87
CA LYS A 64 -8.83 18.94 -0.30
C LYS A 64 -7.32 18.88 -0.26
N MET A 65 -6.66 20.00 0.05
CA MET A 65 -5.21 20.06 0.16
C MET A 65 -4.67 19.13 1.26
N MET A 66 -5.30 19.12 2.44
CA MET A 66 -4.88 18.27 3.56
C MET A 66 -5.03 16.78 3.24
N VAL A 67 -6.14 16.38 2.62
CA VAL A 67 -6.38 14.98 2.23
C VAL A 67 -5.39 14.55 1.15
N ARG A 68 -5.15 15.41 0.14
CA ARG A 68 -4.14 15.16 -0.90
C ARG A 68 -2.75 14.93 -0.32
N LYS A 69 -2.32 15.78 0.63
CA LYS A 69 -1.02 15.65 1.27
C LYS A 69 -0.86 14.34 2.03
N ARG A 70 -1.93 13.85 2.67
CA ARG A 70 -1.93 12.55 3.36
C ARG A 70 -1.83 11.40 2.37
N ILE A 71 -2.65 11.39 1.32
CA ILE A 71 -2.65 10.31 0.32
C ILE A 71 -1.30 10.22 -0.39
N VAL A 72 -0.70 11.35 -0.79
CA VAL A 72 0.66 11.36 -1.39
C VAL A 72 1.71 10.74 -0.45
N LYS A 73 1.59 10.97 0.86
CA LYS A 73 2.52 10.39 1.84
C LYS A 73 2.34 8.88 2.00
N ILE A 74 1.10 8.39 1.96
CA ILE A 74 0.80 6.96 2.01
C ILE A 74 1.32 6.31 0.72
N ALA A 75 1.00 6.86 -0.45
CA ALA A 75 1.52 6.40 -1.75
C ALA A 75 3.04 6.27 -1.78
N HIS A 76 3.75 7.28 -1.25
CA HIS A 76 5.21 7.24 -1.17
C HIS A 76 5.71 6.09 -0.28
N SER A 77 5.06 5.85 0.86
CA SER A 77 5.41 4.75 1.78
C SER A 77 5.11 3.39 1.14
N THR A 78 3.96 3.27 0.47
CA THR A 78 3.52 2.09 -0.29
C THR A 78 4.52 1.76 -1.41
N ARG A 79 4.99 2.76 -2.18
CA ARG A 79 6.05 2.58 -3.18
C ARG A 79 7.39 2.15 -2.58
N ASN A 80 7.76 2.69 -1.42
CA ASN A 80 8.98 2.27 -0.72
C ASN A 80 8.88 0.81 -0.26
N ALA A 81 7.72 0.38 0.25
CA ALA A 81 7.46 -1.02 0.59
C ALA A 81 7.57 -1.93 -0.65
N LEU A 82 6.97 -1.53 -1.78
CA LEU A 82 7.08 -2.25 -3.06
C LEU A 82 8.54 -2.46 -3.48
N ALA A 83 9.35 -1.40 -3.41
CA ALA A 83 10.76 -1.45 -3.77
C ALA A 83 11.55 -2.40 -2.87
N LEU A 84 11.27 -2.40 -1.56
CA LEU A 84 11.89 -3.31 -0.60
C LEU A 84 11.52 -4.77 -0.86
N ILE A 85 10.24 -5.05 -1.09
CA ILE A 85 9.73 -6.37 -1.43
C ILE A 85 10.41 -6.90 -2.70
N ASN A 86 10.43 -6.10 -3.78
CA ASN A 86 11.10 -6.48 -5.02
C ASN A 86 12.59 -6.80 -4.80
N LYS A 87 13.31 -5.94 -4.06
CA LYS A 87 14.75 -6.14 -3.78
C LYS A 87 15.01 -7.39 -2.95
N TYR A 88 14.21 -7.64 -1.92
CA TYR A 88 14.35 -8.80 -1.05
C TYR A 88 14.15 -10.11 -1.83
N THR A 89 13.15 -10.14 -2.71
CA THR A 89 12.83 -11.32 -3.51
C THR A 89 13.89 -11.58 -4.57
N SER A 90 14.38 -10.55 -5.25
CA SER A 90 15.54 -10.70 -6.15
C SER A 90 16.75 -11.25 -5.40
N SER A 91 17.04 -10.76 -4.19
CA SER A 91 18.16 -11.24 -3.37
C SER A 91 18.01 -12.69 -2.89
N GLN A 92 16.78 -13.16 -2.67
CA GLN A 92 16.51 -14.52 -2.20
C GLN A 92 16.37 -15.54 -3.34
N ILE A 93 16.08 -15.10 -4.57
CA ILE A 93 16.09 -15.95 -5.78
C ILE A 93 17.52 -16.13 -6.31
N LEU A 94 18.41 -15.15 -6.10
CA LEU A 94 19.82 -15.20 -6.50
C LEU A 94 20.73 -16.02 -5.55
N HIS A 95 20.19 -16.60 -4.49
CA HIS A 95 20.89 -17.44 -3.50
C HIS A 95 20.23 -18.80 -3.39
#